data_AF-A0A955BY12-F1
#
_entry.id   AF-A0A955BY12-F1
#
_cell.length_a   1.000
_cell.length_b   1.000
_cell.length_c   1.000
_cell.angle_alpha   90.00
_cell.angle_beta   90.00
_cell.angle_gamma   90.00
#
_symmetry.space_group_name_H-M   'P 1'
#
loop_
_entity.id
_entity.type
_entity.pdbx_description
1 polymer ?
#
loop_
_entity_poly.entity_id
_entity_poly.type
_entity_poly.pdbx_seq_one_letter_code
_entity_poly.pdbx_strand_id
1 'polypeptide(L)'
;MPCVAFVSLLAGVAVSAEVLEVARSFPDGGGYDDSWKGSGSPEEVRHQGEVILAKAERSYCCGYTFAVAMRVLGERGLLEGKSVDQVRRFQKLWYGSTDKDREVLCAYAAQELGVGREVPLEKARPGDFVQLWRASGSGHSVVLVDWVREDGRVVGMKYRSSQGSTGGIADKVEYFSDAPGRKGGIDRKRTHACRLSEASAKENSDKSPSKG
;
A
#
# COMPACT_ATOMS: atom_id res chain seq x y z
N MET A 1 28.71 14.81 29.07
CA MET A 1 27.23 14.88 28.97
C MET A 1 26.84 14.47 27.56
N PRO A 2 26.11 13.37 27.32
CA PRO A 2 25.65 13.06 25.97
C PRO A 2 24.32 13.77 25.72
N CYS A 3 24.28 14.56 24.65
CA CYS A 3 23.08 15.17 24.12
C CYS A 3 22.27 14.07 23.41
N VAL A 4 21.12 13.69 23.97
CA VAL A 4 20.22 12.73 23.36
C VAL A 4 19.37 13.47 22.34
N ALA A 5 19.59 13.18 21.05
CA ALA A 5 18.78 13.71 19.97
C ALA A 5 17.37 13.07 20.00
N PHE A 6 16.39 13.82 20.48
CA PHE A 6 14.96 13.52 20.34
C PHE A 6 14.46 14.08 19.00
N VAL A 7 14.71 13.36 17.90
CA VAL A 7 14.10 13.68 16.59
C VAL A 7 13.73 12.39 15.87
N SER A 8 12.59 11.77 16.20
CA SER A 8 11.99 10.77 15.28
C SER A 8 10.56 10.30 15.55
N LEU A 9 9.68 11.12 16.15
CA LEU A 9 8.26 10.73 16.26
C LEU A 9 7.35 11.47 15.26
N LEU A 10 7.63 12.74 14.98
CA LEU A 10 6.76 13.59 14.14
C LEU A 10 6.77 13.20 12.65
N ALA A 11 7.95 12.86 12.09
CA ALA A 11 8.07 12.48 10.68
C ALA A 11 7.31 11.19 10.34
N GLY A 12 7.25 10.22 11.28
CA GLY A 12 6.55 8.96 11.06
C GLY A 12 5.03 9.08 11.00
N VAL A 13 4.45 10.07 11.69
CA VAL A 13 3.00 10.34 11.70
C VAL A 13 2.57 11.06 10.42
N ALA A 14 3.35 12.04 9.95
CA ALA A 14 3.04 12.80 8.74
C ALA A 14 3.01 11.92 7.47
N VAL A 15 3.93 10.98 7.35
CA VAL A 15 4.00 10.05 6.19
C VAL A 15 2.82 9.09 6.14
N SER A 16 2.42 8.58 7.30
CA SER A 16 1.27 7.68 7.42
C SER A 16 -0.03 8.37 6.97
N ALA A 17 -0.15 9.66 7.29
CA ALA A 17 -1.28 10.49 6.90
C ALA A 17 -1.39 10.61 5.37
N GLU A 18 -0.29 10.88 4.65
CA GLU A 18 -0.29 11.04 3.19
C GLU A 18 -0.89 9.84 2.45
N VAL A 19 -0.43 8.61 2.73
CA VAL A 19 -0.96 7.41 2.05
C VAL A 19 -2.44 7.23 2.34
N LEU A 20 -2.86 7.49 3.58
CA LEU A 20 -4.26 7.38 3.97
C LEU A 20 -5.13 8.48 3.38
N GLU A 21 -4.59 9.69 3.21
CA GLU A 21 -5.25 10.81 2.53
C GLU A 21 -5.49 10.47 1.06
N VAL A 22 -4.46 10.00 0.35
CA VAL A 22 -4.60 9.52 -1.04
C VAL A 22 -5.61 8.37 -1.10
N ALA A 23 -5.52 7.38 -0.22
CA ALA A 23 -6.46 6.26 -0.16
C ALA A 23 -7.92 6.72 0.07
N ARG A 24 -8.13 7.75 0.91
CA ARG A 24 -9.45 8.32 1.21
C ARG A 24 -9.96 9.30 0.16
N SER A 25 -9.10 9.79 -0.74
CA SER A 25 -9.51 10.63 -1.87
C SER A 25 -10.35 9.86 -2.89
N PHE A 26 -10.24 8.53 -2.93
CA PHE A 26 -11.12 7.68 -3.72
C PHE A 26 -12.48 7.55 -3.04
N PRO A 27 -13.59 7.78 -3.75
CA PRO A 27 -14.93 7.70 -3.17
C PRO A 27 -15.26 6.28 -2.73
N ASP A 28 -16.06 6.16 -1.67
CA ASP A 28 -16.59 4.88 -1.24
C ASP A 28 -17.54 4.28 -2.29
N GLY A 29 -17.57 2.94 -2.38
CA GLY A 29 -18.38 2.21 -3.34
C GLY A 29 -17.71 2.07 -4.71
N GLY A 30 -18.46 2.35 -5.79
CA GLY A 30 -18.01 2.15 -7.17
C GLY A 30 -18.10 0.70 -7.67
N GLY A 31 -18.57 -0.23 -6.83
CA GLY A 31 -18.71 -1.63 -7.18
C GLY A 31 -17.40 -2.41 -7.13
N TYR A 32 -17.54 -3.70 -6.85
CA TYR A 32 -16.49 -4.68 -6.99
C TYR A 32 -16.76 -5.53 -8.23
N ASP A 33 -15.71 -5.85 -8.98
CA ASP A 33 -15.78 -6.78 -10.10
C ASP A 33 -15.19 -8.13 -9.67
N ASP A 34 -16.01 -9.17 -9.72
CA ASP A 34 -15.66 -10.54 -9.40
C ASP A 34 -15.34 -11.37 -10.65
N SER A 35 -15.46 -10.78 -11.85
CA SER A 35 -15.18 -11.45 -13.12
C SER A 35 -13.69 -11.56 -13.42
N TRP A 36 -12.84 -10.79 -12.72
CA TRP A 36 -11.39 -10.68 -12.95
C TRP A 36 -11.02 -10.33 -14.40
N LYS A 37 -11.91 -9.60 -15.10
CA LYS A 37 -11.70 -9.08 -16.44
C LYS A 37 -11.33 -7.59 -16.43
N GLY A 38 -10.16 -7.27 -16.97
CA GLY A 38 -9.70 -5.89 -17.12
C GLY A 38 -8.75 -5.48 -16.00
N SER A 39 -8.65 -4.18 -15.73
CA SER A 39 -7.68 -3.65 -14.78
C SER A 39 -8.15 -3.69 -13.33
N GLY A 40 -9.45 -3.51 -13.07
CA GLY A 40 -9.96 -3.25 -11.73
C GLY A 40 -9.40 -1.98 -11.07
N SER A 41 -8.85 -1.05 -11.86
CA SER A 41 -8.36 0.22 -11.33
C SER A 41 -9.50 1.24 -11.25
N PRO A 42 -9.69 1.94 -10.12
CA PRO A 42 -10.71 2.98 -9.99
C PRO A 42 -10.43 4.21 -10.88
N GLU A 43 -9.22 4.33 -11.40
CA GLU A 43 -8.79 5.40 -12.29
C GLU A 43 -7.75 4.94 -13.30
N GLU A 44 -7.47 5.80 -14.28
CA GLU A 44 -6.38 5.57 -15.20
C GLU A 44 -5.05 5.94 -14.53
N VAL A 45 -4.11 5.00 -14.53
CA VAL A 45 -2.75 5.21 -14.04
C VAL A 45 -1.83 5.45 -15.22
N ARG A 46 -1.12 6.58 -15.21
CA ARG A 46 -0.16 6.96 -16.24
C ARG A 46 1.26 7.10 -15.67
N HIS A 47 2.25 6.91 -16.53
CA HIS A 47 3.64 7.23 -16.25
C HIS A 47 4.32 7.72 -17.53
N GLN A 48 5.02 8.84 -17.49
CA GLN A 48 5.69 9.44 -18.66
C GLN A 48 4.76 9.59 -19.89
N GLY A 49 3.49 9.95 -19.67
CA GLY A 49 2.49 10.11 -20.73
C GLY A 49 1.81 8.81 -21.19
N GLU A 50 2.42 7.66 -20.91
CA GLU A 50 1.90 6.34 -21.27
C GLU A 50 0.85 5.84 -20.28
N VAL A 51 -0.15 5.12 -20.79
CA VAL A 51 -1.12 4.41 -19.94
C VAL A 51 -0.47 3.13 -19.41
N ILE A 52 -0.37 3.03 -18.09
CA ILE A 52 0.10 1.83 -17.39
C ILE A 52 -1.08 0.91 -17.08
N LEU A 53 -2.20 1.50 -16.65
CA LEU A 53 -3.39 0.78 -16.27
C LEU A 53 -4.62 1.62 -16.59
N ALA A 54 -5.52 1.09 -17.43
CA ALA A 54 -6.74 1.80 -17.79
C ALA A 54 -7.72 1.86 -16.60
N LYS A 55 -8.59 2.88 -16.57
CA LYS A 55 -9.72 2.93 -15.64
C LYS A 55 -10.71 1.79 -15.94
N ALA A 56 -11.21 1.14 -14.90
CA ALA A 56 -12.32 0.19 -14.98
C ALA A 56 -13.61 0.81 -14.42
N GLU A 57 -14.76 0.24 -14.79
CA GLU A 57 -16.07 0.63 -14.23
C GLU A 57 -16.20 0.24 -12.76
N ARG A 58 -15.58 -0.87 -12.38
CA ARG A 58 -15.56 -1.47 -11.04
C ARG A 58 -14.14 -1.84 -10.67
N SER A 59 -13.84 -1.90 -9.37
CA SER A 59 -12.47 -2.06 -8.90
C SER A 59 -12.18 -3.45 -8.32
N TYR A 60 -10.89 -3.82 -8.38
CA TYR A 60 -10.31 -4.92 -7.60
C TYR A 60 -9.55 -4.36 -6.40
N CYS A 61 -9.27 -5.22 -5.43
CA CYS A 61 -8.42 -4.88 -4.31
C CYS A 61 -7.02 -4.43 -4.75
N CYS A 62 -6.37 -5.20 -5.65
CA CYS A 62 -5.04 -4.89 -6.17
C CYS A 62 -5.02 -3.66 -7.08
N GLY A 63 -6.07 -3.41 -7.87
CA GLY A 63 -6.14 -2.22 -8.73
C GLY A 63 -6.35 -0.94 -7.95
N TYR A 64 -7.19 -0.98 -6.92
CA TYR A 64 -7.32 0.12 -5.98
C TYR A 64 -5.99 0.40 -5.25
N THR A 65 -5.35 -0.61 -4.63
CA THR A 65 -4.10 -0.37 -3.90
C THR A 65 -2.95 0.05 -4.80
N PHE A 66 -2.90 -0.44 -6.05
CA PHE A 66 -1.92 0.00 -7.03
C PHE A 66 -2.12 1.47 -7.42
N ALA A 67 -3.36 1.92 -7.65
CA ALA A 67 -3.65 3.32 -7.94
C ALA A 67 -3.22 4.24 -6.78
N VAL A 68 -3.50 3.85 -5.53
CA VAL A 68 -3.03 4.56 -4.33
C VAL A 68 -1.50 4.63 -4.30
N ALA A 69 -0.81 3.48 -4.49
CA ALA A 69 0.64 3.44 -4.49
C ALA A 69 1.25 4.33 -5.58
N MET A 70 0.71 4.30 -6.79
CA MET A 70 1.22 5.10 -7.92
C MET A 70 1.06 6.60 -7.71
N ARG A 71 -0.04 7.05 -7.11
CA ARG A 71 -0.21 8.47 -6.72
C ARG A 71 0.84 8.88 -5.70
N VAL A 72 0.96 8.15 -4.60
CA VAL A 72 1.94 8.44 -3.53
C VAL A 72 3.37 8.44 -4.08
N LEU A 73 3.74 7.44 -4.88
CA LEU A 73 5.09 7.36 -5.47
C LEU A 73 5.37 8.52 -6.44
N GLY A 74 4.34 8.96 -7.19
CA GLY A 74 4.42 10.14 -8.05
C GLY A 74 4.61 11.43 -7.26
N GLU A 75 3.80 11.64 -6.21
CA GLU A 75 3.86 12.80 -5.32
C GLU A 75 5.22 12.89 -4.59
N ARG A 76 5.82 11.74 -4.25
CA ARG A 76 7.15 11.64 -3.64
C ARG A 76 8.32 11.75 -4.64
N GLY A 77 8.05 11.82 -5.94
CA GLY A 77 9.08 11.82 -6.99
C GLY A 77 9.84 10.50 -7.12
N LEU A 78 9.35 9.40 -6.52
CA LEU A 78 10.04 8.09 -6.52
C LEU A 78 9.93 7.35 -7.86
N LEU A 79 9.05 7.83 -8.75
CA LEU A 79 8.94 7.37 -10.12
C LEU A 79 9.88 8.12 -11.08
N GLU A 80 10.55 9.19 -10.63
CA GLU A 80 11.51 9.92 -11.46
C GLU A 80 12.67 9.00 -11.88
N GLY A 81 13.02 9.03 -13.17
CA GLY A 81 14.05 8.16 -13.74
C GLY A 81 13.65 6.69 -13.92
N LYS A 82 12.46 6.26 -13.48
CA LYS A 82 11.93 4.93 -13.80
C LYS A 82 11.37 4.91 -15.22
N SER A 83 11.69 3.90 -16.02
CA SER A 83 11.12 3.75 -17.36
C SER A 83 9.67 3.25 -17.31
N VAL A 84 8.92 3.47 -18.39
CA VAL A 84 7.58 2.90 -18.57
C VAL A 84 7.57 1.38 -18.38
N ASP A 85 8.58 0.67 -18.89
CA ASP A 85 8.66 -0.78 -18.74
C ASP A 85 8.92 -1.23 -17.31
N GLN A 86 9.71 -0.48 -16.54
CA GLN A 86 9.90 -0.73 -15.10
C GLN A 86 8.58 -0.56 -14.34
N VAL A 87 7.81 0.48 -14.67
CA VAL A 87 6.51 0.73 -14.02
C VAL A 87 5.45 -0.30 -14.46
N ARG A 88 5.44 -0.73 -15.73
CA ARG A 88 4.60 -1.85 -16.20
C ARG A 88 4.96 -3.15 -15.50
N ARG A 89 6.25 -3.40 -15.27
CA ARG A 89 6.71 -4.58 -14.52
C ARG A 89 6.27 -4.49 -13.06
N PHE A 90 6.43 -3.33 -12.43
CA PHE A 90 5.92 -3.07 -11.08
C PHE A 90 4.41 -3.35 -10.96
N GLN A 91 3.61 -2.89 -11.92
CA GLN A 91 2.17 -3.18 -11.99
C GLN A 91 1.89 -4.69 -12.03
N LYS A 92 2.57 -5.43 -12.91
CA LYS A 92 2.37 -6.88 -13.06
C LYS A 92 2.71 -7.65 -11.77
N LEU A 93 3.79 -7.28 -11.11
CA LEU A 93 4.22 -7.87 -9.84
C LEU A 93 3.26 -7.54 -8.70
N TRP A 94 2.75 -6.31 -8.67
CA TRP A 94 1.73 -5.90 -7.69
C TRP A 94 0.44 -6.73 -7.82
N TYR A 95 0.14 -7.22 -9.03
CA TYR A 95 -0.99 -8.11 -9.32
C TYR A 95 -0.67 -9.60 -9.12
N GLY A 96 0.58 -9.95 -8.78
CA GLY A 96 0.99 -11.34 -8.54
C GLY A 96 1.20 -12.16 -9.82
N SER A 97 1.80 -11.57 -10.86
CA SER A 97 2.01 -12.24 -12.16
C SER A 97 3.09 -13.35 -12.17
N THR A 98 3.77 -13.62 -11.05
CA THR A 98 4.82 -14.64 -10.94
C THR A 98 4.50 -15.63 -9.84
N ASP A 99 4.56 -16.94 -10.12
CA ASP A 99 4.26 -18.00 -9.14
C ASP A 99 5.17 -17.96 -7.90
N LYS A 100 6.39 -17.43 -8.05
CA LYS A 100 7.38 -17.34 -6.96
C LYS A 100 6.99 -16.35 -5.87
N ASP A 101 6.19 -15.33 -6.19
CA ASP A 101 6.01 -14.16 -5.33
C ASP A 101 4.53 -13.84 -5.07
N ARG A 102 3.63 -14.75 -5.45
CA ARG A 102 2.17 -14.65 -5.21
C ARG A 102 1.81 -14.66 -3.74
N GLU A 103 2.75 -14.81 -2.80
CA GLU A 103 2.44 -14.69 -1.37
C GLU A 103 2.63 -13.24 -0.90
N VAL A 104 3.68 -12.56 -1.39
CA VAL A 104 4.19 -11.29 -0.84
C VAL A 104 3.74 -10.08 -1.67
N LEU A 105 3.49 -10.25 -2.97
CA LEU A 105 2.96 -9.27 -3.92
C LEU A 105 3.54 -7.85 -3.76
N CYS A 106 2.78 -6.96 -3.10
CA CYS A 106 3.09 -5.53 -3.00
C CYS A 106 4.46 -5.24 -2.38
N ALA A 107 4.92 -6.07 -1.42
CA ALA A 107 6.24 -5.93 -0.82
C ALA A 107 7.35 -6.29 -1.82
N TYR A 108 7.20 -7.40 -2.55
CA TYR A 108 8.14 -7.81 -3.59
C TYR A 108 8.20 -6.78 -4.72
N ALA A 109 7.04 -6.33 -5.21
CA ALA A 109 6.95 -5.33 -6.28
C ALA A 109 7.64 -4.01 -5.89
N ALA A 110 7.41 -3.51 -4.67
CA ALA A 110 8.01 -2.26 -4.21
C ALA A 110 9.53 -2.38 -4.00
N GLN A 111 10.01 -3.53 -3.51
CA GLN A 111 11.43 -3.83 -3.39
C GLN A 111 12.11 -3.91 -4.75
N GLU A 112 11.51 -4.62 -5.71
CA GLU A 112 12.08 -4.80 -7.05
C GLU A 112 12.25 -3.46 -7.79
N LEU A 113 11.26 -2.56 -7.68
CA LEU A 113 11.36 -1.22 -8.28
C LEU A 113 12.29 -0.28 -7.48
N GLY A 114 12.63 -0.62 -6.23
CA GLY A 114 13.46 0.20 -5.34
C GLY A 114 12.70 1.38 -4.72
N VAL A 115 11.39 1.23 -4.50
CA VAL A 115 10.48 2.31 -4.03
C VAL A 115 9.81 1.99 -2.69
N GLY A 116 10.19 0.87 -2.07
CA GLY A 116 9.68 0.47 -0.77
C GLY A 116 10.34 -0.81 -0.29
N ARG A 117 9.83 -1.34 0.83
CA ARG A 117 10.34 -2.55 1.45
C ARG A 117 9.24 -3.33 2.17
N GLU A 118 9.44 -4.63 2.31
CA GLU A 118 8.71 -5.41 3.29
C GLU A 118 9.00 -4.91 4.71
N VAL A 119 7.98 -4.88 5.55
CA VAL A 119 8.09 -4.62 6.98
C VAL A 119 7.48 -5.79 7.75
N PRO A 120 8.09 -6.21 8.87
CA PRO A 120 7.47 -7.20 9.74
C PRO A 120 6.08 -6.74 10.16
N LEU A 121 5.10 -7.65 10.16
CA LEU A 121 3.69 -7.31 10.38
C LEU A 121 3.47 -6.58 11.71
N GLU A 122 4.18 -6.99 12.77
CA GLU A 122 4.14 -6.35 14.10
C GLU A 122 4.70 -4.92 14.12
N LYS A 123 5.48 -4.54 13.09
CA LYS A 123 6.00 -3.18 12.87
C LYS A 123 5.22 -2.41 11.81
N ALA A 124 4.21 -3.03 11.19
CA ALA A 124 3.37 -2.35 10.22
C ALA A 124 2.53 -1.28 10.92
N ARG A 125 2.35 -0.15 10.23
CA ARG A 125 1.68 1.05 10.74
C ARG A 125 0.59 1.50 9.76
N PRO A 126 -0.37 2.33 10.18
CA PRO A 126 -1.34 2.91 9.27
C PRO A 126 -0.66 3.51 8.03
N GLY A 127 -1.25 3.31 6.85
CA GLY A 127 -0.67 3.70 5.56
C GLY A 127 0.28 2.68 4.94
N ASP A 128 0.69 1.63 5.65
CA ASP A 128 1.39 0.50 4.99
C ASP A 128 0.40 -0.29 4.13
N PHE A 129 0.88 -0.78 2.99
CA PHE A 129 0.14 -1.70 2.14
C PHE A 129 0.27 -3.10 2.72
N VAL A 130 -0.80 -3.89 2.66
CA VAL A 130 -0.82 -5.24 3.22
C VAL A 130 -1.39 -6.20 2.19
N GLN A 131 -0.64 -7.26 1.91
CA GLN A 131 -1.14 -8.45 1.26
C GLN A 131 -1.54 -9.43 2.36
N LEU A 132 -2.85 -9.55 2.62
CA LEU A 132 -3.38 -10.51 3.60
C LEU A 132 -3.84 -11.78 2.91
N TRP A 133 -3.78 -12.87 3.64
CA TRP A 133 -4.27 -14.17 3.22
C TRP A 133 -5.25 -14.70 4.24
N ARG A 134 -6.27 -15.41 3.78
CA ARG A 134 -7.23 -16.07 4.65
C ARG A 134 -6.92 -17.54 4.77
N ALA A 135 -7.37 -18.17 5.85
CA ALA A 135 -7.27 -19.63 6.02
C ALA A 135 -7.92 -20.42 4.87
N SER A 136 -8.87 -19.81 4.16
CA SER A 136 -9.48 -20.36 2.94
C SER A 136 -8.57 -20.31 1.70
N GLY A 137 -7.37 -19.73 1.80
CA GLY A 137 -6.43 -19.56 0.69
C GLY A 137 -6.68 -18.33 -0.18
N SER A 138 -7.65 -17.47 0.14
CA SER A 138 -7.90 -16.24 -0.63
C SER A 138 -6.99 -15.09 -0.18
N GLY A 139 -6.32 -14.48 -1.15
CA GLY A 139 -5.50 -13.27 -0.95
C GLY A 139 -6.33 -11.99 -1.09
N HIS A 140 -5.89 -10.91 -0.45
CA HIS A 140 -6.51 -9.58 -0.54
C HIS A 140 -5.49 -8.48 -0.34
N SER A 141 -5.50 -7.47 -1.20
CA SER A 141 -4.59 -6.32 -1.11
C SER A 141 -5.30 -5.14 -0.46
N VAL A 142 -4.70 -4.55 0.58
CA VAL A 142 -5.34 -3.50 1.39
C VAL A 142 -4.35 -2.40 1.79
N VAL A 143 -4.87 -1.24 2.20
CA VAL A 143 -4.10 -0.22 2.93
C VAL A 143 -4.47 -0.30 4.41
N LEU A 144 -3.50 -0.54 5.29
CA LEU A 144 -3.74 -0.62 6.73
C LEU A 144 -4.22 0.73 7.26
N VAL A 145 -5.38 0.78 7.90
CA VAL A 145 -5.93 2.00 8.52
C VAL A 145 -5.65 2.02 10.01
N ASP A 146 -5.83 0.89 10.70
CA ASP A 146 -5.53 0.78 12.12
C ASP A 146 -5.42 -0.69 12.57
N TRP A 147 -4.81 -0.92 13.73
CA TRP A 147 -4.81 -2.21 14.42
C TRP A 147 -6.00 -2.33 15.35
N VAL A 148 -6.74 -3.44 15.26
CA VAL A 148 -7.79 -3.74 16.25
C VAL A 148 -7.14 -4.42 17.45
N ARG A 149 -7.31 -3.83 18.63
CA ARG A 149 -6.70 -4.29 19.87
C ARG A 149 -7.73 -4.61 20.94
N GLU A 150 -7.55 -5.74 21.60
CA GLU A 150 -8.34 -6.19 22.74
C GLU A 150 -7.38 -6.71 23.81
N ASP A 151 -7.55 -6.25 25.05
CA ASP A 151 -6.67 -6.59 26.17
C ASP A 151 -5.17 -6.43 25.85
N GLY A 152 -4.82 -5.35 25.13
CA GLY A 152 -3.46 -5.06 24.69
C GLY A 152 -2.94 -5.92 23.53
N ARG A 153 -3.68 -6.93 23.07
CA ARG A 153 -3.30 -7.82 21.97
C ARG A 153 -3.87 -7.35 20.64
N VAL A 154 -3.11 -7.50 19.55
CA VAL A 154 -3.62 -7.27 18.19
C VAL A 154 -4.49 -8.45 17.78
N VAL A 155 -5.79 -8.23 17.66
CA VAL A 155 -6.78 -9.27 17.29
C VAL A 155 -7.28 -9.15 15.84
N GLY A 156 -6.99 -8.03 15.18
CA GLY A 156 -7.39 -7.82 13.79
C GLY A 156 -6.84 -6.52 13.24
N MET A 157 -7.32 -6.12 12.08
CA MET A 157 -6.96 -4.88 11.42
C MET A 157 -8.19 -4.19 10.84
N LYS A 158 -8.21 -2.87 10.94
CA LYS A 158 -9.03 -2.01 10.11
C LYS A 158 -8.20 -1.65 8.88
N TYR A 159 -8.75 -1.81 7.70
CA TYR A 159 -8.06 -1.48 6.45
C TYR A 159 -9.02 -0.83 5.46
N ARG A 160 -8.47 -0.21 4.43
CA ARG A 160 -9.22 0.34 3.28
C ARG A 160 -8.86 -0.45 2.03
N SER A 161 -9.87 -0.95 1.31
CA SER A 161 -9.70 -1.70 0.07
C SER A 161 -11.00 -1.74 -0.73
N SER A 162 -10.96 -2.30 -1.94
CA SER A 162 -12.15 -2.64 -2.72
C SER A 162 -12.51 -4.12 -2.58
N GLN A 163 -13.75 -4.42 -2.20
CA GLN A 163 -14.25 -5.80 -2.06
C GLN A 163 -15.75 -5.92 -2.25
N GLY A 164 -16.21 -7.12 -2.63
CA GLY A 164 -17.63 -7.40 -2.85
C GLY A 164 -18.51 -7.14 -1.63
N SER A 165 -18.05 -7.50 -0.42
CA SER A 165 -18.83 -7.33 0.81
C SER A 165 -19.07 -5.87 1.22
N THR A 166 -18.37 -4.92 0.60
CA THR A 166 -18.52 -3.48 0.85
C THR A 166 -19.09 -2.75 -0.38
N GLY A 167 -19.39 -3.47 -1.46
CA GLY A 167 -19.87 -2.86 -2.70
C GLY A 167 -18.81 -2.00 -3.41
N GLY A 168 -17.52 -2.34 -3.27
CA GLY A 168 -16.39 -1.58 -3.83
C GLY A 168 -15.47 -1.03 -2.74
N ILE A 169 -14.90 0.15 -2.95
CA ILE A 169 -13.93 0.78 -2.04
C ILE A 169 -14.60 1.15 -0.73
N ALA A 170 -14.09 0.67 0.40
CA ALA A 170 -14.51 1.11 1.73
C ALA A 170 -13.50 0.70 2.81
N ASP A 171 -13.71 1.21 4.01
CA ASP A 171 -13.06 0.68 5.21
C ASP A 171 -13.73 -0.63 5.66
N LYS A 172 -12.93 -1.60 6.11
CA LYS A 172 -13.41 -2.87 6.66
C LYS A 172 -12.55 -3.27 7.86
N VAL A 173 -13.18 -3.93 8.82
CA VAL A 173 -12.51 -4.64 9.91
C VAL A 173 -12.59 -6.14 9.65
N GLU A 174 -11.45 -6.82 9.71
CA GLU A 174 -11.34 -8.28 9.75
C GLU A 174 -10.40 -8.71 10.88
N TYR A 175 -10.69 -9.87 11.48
CA TYR A 175 -9.94 -10.43 12.60
C TYR A 175 -9.01 -11.55 12.13
N PHE A 176 -7.93 -11.75 12.87
CA PHE A 176 -7.03 -12.89 12.67
C PHE A 176 -7.70 -14.20 13.09
N SER A 177 -7.37 -15.29 12.39
CA SER A 177 -7.89 -16.64 12.70
C SER A 177 -7.45 -17.13 14.09
N ASP A 178 -6.36 -16.57 14.62
CA ASP A 178 -5.82 -16.86 15.96
C ASP A 178 -6.37 -15.93 17.06
N ALA A 179 -7.27 -15.01 16.73
CA ALA A 179 -7.80 -14.03 17.69
C ALA A 179 -8.77 -14.68 18.70
N PRO A 180 -8.46 -14.65 20.01
CA PRO A 180 -9.36 -15.20 21.03
C PRO A 180 -10.71 -14.48 21.02
N GLY A 181 -11.82 -15.23 21.15
CA GLY A 181 -13.16 -14.65 21.27
C GLY A 181 -13.71 -13.99 19.99
N ARG A 182 -12.97 -14.02 18.88
CA ARG A 182 -13.38 -13.44 17.60
C ARG A 182 -13.42 -14.50 16.50
N LYS A 183 -14.42 -14.41 15.62
CA LYS A 183 -14.46 -15.18 14.38
C LYS A 183 -13.62 -14.45 13.33
N GLY A 184 -12.33 -14.80 13.25
CA GLY A 184 -11.40 -14.26 12.27
C GLY A 184 -11.10 -15.22 11.12
N GLY A 185 -10.65 -14.65 10.01
CA GLY A 185 -10.30 -15.40 8.81
C GLY A 185 -8.87 -15.14 8.32
N ILE A 186 -8.24 -14.05 8.77
CA ILE A 186 -6.91 -13.65 8.31
C ILE A 186 -5.86 -14.58 8.93
N ASP A 187 -5.05 -15.21 8.09
CA ASP A 187 -3.87 -15.94 8.51
C ASP A 187 -2.72 -14.93 8.73
N ARG A 188 -2.43 -14.68 10.01
CA ARG A 188 -1.39 -13.74 10.43
C ARG A 188 -0.01 -14.11 9.88
N LYS A 189 0.31 -15.40 9.75
CA LYS A 189 1.64 -15.87 9.33
C LYS A 189 1.88 -15.71 7.84
N ARG A 190 0.79 -15.67 7.08
CA ARG A 190 0.79 -15.47 5.63
C ARG A 190 0.54 -14.01 5.25
N THR A 191 0.45 -13.10 6.20
CA THR A 191 0.15 -11.69 5.93
C THR A 191 1.43 -10.87 5.84
N HIS A 192 1.62 -10.17 4.72
CA HIS A 192 2.83 -9.41 4.40
C HIS A 192 2.53 -7.92 4.33
N ALA A 193 3.37 -7.10 4.94
CA ALA A 193 3.24 -5.65 4.94
C ALA A 193 4.36 -5.00 4.12
N CYS A 194 4.01 -3.95 3.38
CA CYS A 194 4.88 -3.18 2.52
C CYS A 194 4.80 -1.70 2.92
N ARG A 195 5.97 -1.09 3.13
CA ARG A 195 6.12 0.34 3.36
C ARG A 195 6.83 0.98 2.18
N LEU A 196 6.18 1.94 1.54
CA LEU A 196 6.80 2.76 0.51
C LEU A 196 7.90 3.66 1.11
N SER A 197 8.93 3.93 0.32
CA SER A 197 10.01 4.84 0.67
C SER A 197 9.50 6.27 0.81
N GLU A 198 10.20 7.07 1.61
CA GLU A 198 9.92 8.49 1.75
C GLU A 198 10.48 9.26 0.54
N ALA A 199 10.01 10.49 0.33
CA ALA A 199 10.65 11.38 -0.63
C ALA A 199 12.13 11.61 -0.25
N SER A 200 13.02 11.59 -1.24
CA SER A 200 14.41 11.98 -1.04
C SER A 200 14.44 13.46 -0.63
N ALA A 201 15.05 13.79 0.51
CA ALA A 201 15.33 15.17 0.84
C ALA A 201 16.19 15.76 -0.29
N LYS A 202 15.65 16.68 -1.08
CA LYS A 202 16.45 17.42 -2.06
C LYS A 202 17.51 18.16 -1.27
N GLU A 203 18.76 17.75 -1.44
CA GLU A 203 19.92 18.42 -0.88
C GLU A 203 19.92 19.85 -1.45
N ASN A 204 19.60 20.84 -0.62
CA ASN A 204 19.69 22.24 -0.99
C ASN A 204 21.18 22.53 -1.24
N SER A 205 21.61 22.48 -2.51
CA SER A 205 22.87 23.06 -2.94
C SER A 205 22.73 24.58 -2.88
N ASP A 206 22.91 25.10 -1.67
CA ASP A 206 22.96 26.52 -1.38
C ASP A 206 24.20 27.10 -2.09
N LYS A 207 23.97 27.69 -3.27
CA LYS A 207 24.94 28.51 -3.96
C LYS A 207 25.26 29.71 -3.06
N SER A 208 26.31 29.58 -2.25
CA SER A 208 26.95 30.74 -1.63
C SER A 208 27.38 31.73 -2.72
N PRO A 209 26.96 33.00 -2.68
CA PRO A 209 27.49 34.01 -3.58
C PRO A 209 28.94 34.30 -3.18
N SER A 210 29.86 34.19 -4.14
CA SER A 210 31.23 34.67 -4.01
C SER A 210 31.20 36.17 -3.71
N LYS A 211 31.69 36.55 -2.53
CA LYS A 211 32.05 37.94 -2.28
C LYS A 211 33.36 38.22 -3.02
N GLY A 212 33.31 39.21 -3.91
CA GLY A 212 34.50 39.88 -4.43
C GLY A 212 35.12 40.82 -3.42
#